data_AF-A0A8T4T4Z5-F1
#
_entry.id   AF-A0A8T4T4Z5-F1
#
_cell.length_a   1.000
_cell.length_b   1.000
_cell.length_c   1.000
_cell.angle_alpha   90.00
_cell.angle_beta   90.00
_cell.angle_gamma   90.00
#
_symmetry.space_group_name_H-M   'P 1'
#
loop_
_entity.id
_entity.type
_entity.pdbx_description
1 polymer ?
#
loop_
_entity_poly.entity_id
_entity_poly.type
_entity_poly.pdbx_seq_one_letter_code
_entity_poly.pdbx_strand_id
1 'polypeptide(L)'
;MISVYLNGPQWFLGVAGAIEAFAALIIFIVAFLAARIYRVTNERKYLSFSLSFILLSLSFLVKSITDCILSGTLVPLAEKMQTTIFFAGYVGHIFLALAAYTILLVITHKIEDKRVIALIFALLLPALLLSGSYFISFYTISIILLGFVTFAYFQNFRNVCSASSCLVFLAFALLTLSQAQFLMQRMGDIWYIAGNITQAAAFLTMLIALARVLIVPRANRKSHKK
;
A
#
# COMPACT_ATOMS: atom_id res chain seq x y z
N MET A 1 -15.63 21.47 18.20
CA MET A 1 -14.58 21.91 17.25
C MET A 1 -13.73 20.70 16.95
N ILE A 2 -13.88 20.09 15.78
CA ILE A 2 -12.94 19.04 15.35
C ILE A 2 -11.73 19.80 14.83
N SER A 3 -10.75 20.04 15.69
CA SER A 3 -9.42 20.44 15.22
C SER A 3 -8.95 19.31 14.31
N VAL A 4 -8.96 19.55 13.00
CA VAL A 4 -8.36 18.65 12.02
C VAL A 4 -6.87 18.68 12.33
N TYR A 5 -6.42 17.76 13.18
CA TYR A 5 -5.01 17.54 13.43
C TYR A 5 -4.43 16.97 12.14
N LEU A 6 -3.88 17.86 11.32
CA LEU A 6 -2.93 17.48 10.29
C LEU A 6 -1.77 16.82 11.02
N ASN A 7 -1.73 15.49 10.95
CA ASN A 7 -0.68 14.72 11.57
C ASN A 7 0.58 14.88 10.72
N GLY A 8 1.47 15.78 11.14
CA GLY A 8 2.81 15.94 10.56
C GLY A 8 3.31 17.37 10.61
N PRO A 9 4.61 17.58 10.42
CA PRO A 9 5.17 18.92 10.40
C PRO A 9 4.59 19.70 9.23
N GLN A 10 4.03 20.89 9.49
CA GLN A 10 3.32 21.69 8.48
C GLN A 10 4.18 21.99 7.24
N TRP A 11 5.49 22.22 7.44
CA TRP A 11 6.44 22.47 6.36
C TRP A 11 6.64 21.26 5.43
N PHE A 12 6.35 20.05 5.89
CA PHE A 12 6.53 18.81 5.13
C PHE A 12 5.24 18.34 4.45
N LEU A 13 4.07 18.88 4.78
CA LEU A 13 2.80 18.39 4.22
C LEU A 13 2.75 18.46 2.69
N GLY A 14 3.22 19.58 2.10
CA GLY A 14 3.31 19.70 0.63
C GLY A 14 4.33 18.75 0.01
N VAL A 15 5.47 18.54 0.68
CA VAL A 15 6.52 17.61 0.22
C VAL A 15 6.05 16.16 0.33
N ALA A 16 5.35 15.80 1.40
CA ALA A 16 4.74 14.50 1.60
C ALA A 16 3.72 14.20 0.49
N GLY A 17 2.85 15.17 0.17
CA GLY A 17 1.92 15.05 -0.95
C GLY A 17 2.63 14.75 -2.28
N ALA A 18 3.75 15.41 -2.55
CA ALA A 18 4.56 15.15 -3.75
C ALA A 18 5.23 13.76 -3.73
N ILE A 19 5.78 13.33 -2.59
CA ILE A 19 6.36 11.98 -2.42
C ILE A 19 5.28 10.91 -2.63
N GLU A 20 4.07 11.14 -2.13
CA GLU A 20 2.95 10.22 -2.30
C GLU A 20 2.43 10.16 -3.73
N ALA A 21 2.38 11.29 -4.44
CA ALA A 21 2.07 11.29 -5.87
C ALA A 21 3.11 10.48 -6.67
N PHE A 22 4.39 10.67 -6.35
CA PHE A 22 5.47 9.92 -6.96
C PHE A 22 5.39 8.42 -6.65
N ALA A 23 5.10 8.06 -5.40
CA ALA A 23 4.85 6.68 -4.99
C ALA A 23 3.65 6.08 -5.74
N ALA A 24 2.55 6.82 -5.87
CA ALA A 24 1.37 6.38 -6.62
C ALA A 24 1.70 6.08 -8.08
N LEU A 25 2.55 6.88 -8.71
CA LEU A 25 3.03 6.65 -10.08
C LEU A 25 3.87 5.37 -10.17
N ILE A 26 4.82 5.17 -9.25
CA ILE A 26 5.62 3.93 -9.20
C ILE A 26 4.71 2.71 -9.04
N ILE A 27 3.74 2.77 -8.12
CA ILE A 27 2.78 1.70 -7.89
C ILE A 27 1.93 1.44 -9.13
N PHE A 28 1.53 2.47 -9.86
CA PHE A 28 0.80 2.33 -11.11
C PHE A 28 1.64 1.58 -12.16
N ILE A 29 2.94 1.87 -12.26
CA ILE A 29 3.86 1.13 -13.12
C ILE A 29 3.97 -0.34 -12.66
N VAL A 30 4.09 -0.60 -11.35
CA VAL A 30 4.07 -1.96 -10.78
C VAL A 30 2.80 -2.70 -11.20
N ALA A 31 1.64 -2.05 -11.10
CA ALA A 31 0.37 -2.63 -11.50
C ALA A 31 0.32 -2.96 -13.00
N PHE A 32 0.82 -2.05 -13.84
CA PHE A 32 0.92 -2.25 -15.29
C PHE A 32 1.85 -3.43 -15.64
N LEU A 33 3.01 -3.54 -14.99
CA LEU A 33 3.92 -4.68 -15.18
C LEU A 33 3.27 -5.99 -14.74
N ALA A 34 2.57 -6.00 -13.60
CA ALA A 34 1.82 -7.18 -13.15
C ALA A 34 0.74 -7.60 -14.17
N ALA A 35 0.00 -6.65 -14.75
CA ALA A 35 -0.97 -6.92 -15.82
C ALA A 35 -0.29 -7.48 -17.08
N ARG A 36 0.90 -6.98 -17.43
CA ARG A 36 1.69 -7.51 -18.54
C ARG A 36 2.14 -8.95 -18.28
N ILE A 37 2.59 -9.27 -17.06
CA ILE A 37 2.94 -10.65 -16.65
C ILE A 37 1.70 -11.55 -16.76
N TYR A 38 0.52 -11.07 -16.34
CA TYR A 38 -0.73 -11.81 -16.50
C TYR A 38 -0.99 -12.17 -17.97
N ARG A 39 -0.89 -11.21 -18.90
CA ARG A 39 -1.10 -11.48 -20.34
C ARG A 39 -0.14 -12.53 -20.90
N VAL A 40 1.07 -12.66 -20.35
CA VAL A 40 2.07 -13.63 -20.83
C VAL A 40 1.93 -15.00 -20.16
N THR A 41 1.48 -15.04 -18.90
CA THR A 41 1.41 -16.28 -18.10
C THR A 41 0.02 -16.89 -18.02
N ASN A 42 -1.04 -16.10 -18.26
CA ASN A 42 -2.45 -16.43 -18.01
C ASN A 42 -2.76 -16.88 -16.57
N GLU A 43 -1.87 -16.57 -15.62
CA GLU A 43 -2.03 -16.93 -14.21
C GLU A 43 -2.85 -15.87 -13.47
N ARG A 44 -4.09 -16.19 -13.09
CA ARG A 44 -5.06 -15.24 -12.48
C ARG A 44 -4.51 -14.47 -11.28
N LYS A 45 -3.57 -15.05 -10.53
CA LYS A 45 -2.90 -14.37 -9.41
C LYS A 45 -2.29 -13.02 -9.78
N TYR A 46 -1.71 -12.88 -10.98
CA TYR A 46 -1.09 -11.63 -11.42
C TYR A 46 -2.12 -10.56 -11.80
N LEU A 47 -3.31 -10.97 -12.23
CA LEU A 47 -4.42 -10.04 -12.46
C LEU A 47 -4.93 -9.45 -11.15
N SER A 48 -5.17 -10.30 -10.14
CA SER A 48 -5.58 -9.84 -8.82
C SER A 48 -4.49 -9.02 -8.13
N PHE A 49 -3.21 -9.36 -8.33
CA PHE A 49 -2.08 -8.56 -7.88
C PHE A 49 -2.10 -7.17 -8.53
N SER A 50 -2.25 -7.11 -9.85
CA SER A 50 -2.39 -5.85 -10.58
C SER A 50 -3.56 -5.00 -10.05
N LEU A 51 -4.74 -5.60 -9.86
CA LEU A 51 -5.91 -4.92 -9.30
C LEU A 51 -5.61 -4.32 -7.92
N SER A 52 -4.93 -5.06 -7.05
CA SER A 52 -4.51 -4.53 -5.75
C SER A 52 -3.61 -3.32 -5.88
N PHE A 53 -2.61 -3.33 -6.76
CA PHE A 53 -1.72 -2.17 -6.92
C PHE A 53 -2.42 -1.00 -7.61
N ILE A 54 -3.42 -1.22 -8.49
CA ILE A 54 -4.26 -0.14 -9.01
C ILE A 54 -5.01 0.54 -7.87
N LEU A 55 -5.67 -0.24 -7.01
CA LEU A 55 -6.39 0.30 -5.85
C LEU A 55 -5.45 1.05 -4.90
N LEU A 56 -4.26 0.51 -4.67
CA LEU A 56 -3.25 1.15 -3.82
C LEU A 56 -2.72 2.45 -4.44
N SER A 57 -2.45 2.48 -5.76
CA SER A 57 -2.07 3.70 -6.47
C SER A 57 -3.15 4.77 -6.38
N LEU A 58 -4.42 4.39 -6.62
CA LEU A 58 -5.55 5.31 -6.50
C LEU A 58 -5.70 5.82 -5.06
N SER A 59 -5.52 4.95 -4.07
CA SER A 59 -5.51 5.32 -2.66
C SER A 59 -4.48 6.41 -2.34
N PHE A 60 -3.25 6.28 -2.84
CA PHE A 60 -2.21 7.30 -2.64
C PHE A 60 -2.46 8.57 -3.46
N LEU A 61 -3.05 8.49 -4.65
CA LEU A 61 -3.47 9.68 -5.39
C LEU A 61 -4.54 10.47 -4.63
N VAL A 62 -5.54 9.79 -4.08
CA VAL A 62 -6.58 10.44 -3.27
C VAL A 62 -5.96 11.13 -2.06
N LYS A 63 -5.03 10.46 -1.35
CA LYS A 63 -4.32 11.07 -0.20
C LYS A 63 -3.47 12.28 -0.61
N SER A 64 -2.65 12.13 -1.64
CA SER A 64 -1.80 13.20 -2.17
C SER A 64 -2.61 14.43 -2.59
N ILE A 65 -3.71 14.25 -3.34
CA ILE A 65 -4.61 15.35 -3.72
C ILE A 65 -5.21 16.01 -2.47
N THR A 66 -5.65 15.21 -1.50
CA THR A 66 -6.22 15.71 -0.25
C THR A 66 -5.21 16.54 0.53
N ASP A 67 -3.98 16.06 0.70
CA ASP A 67 -2.92 16.76 1.43
C ASP A 67 -2.47 18.05 0.70
N CYS A 68 -2.41 18.05 -0.64
CA CYS A 68 -2.15 19.26 -1.43
C CYS A 68 -3.27 20.29 -1.31
N ILE A 69 -4.53 19.85 -1.28
CA ILE A 69 -5.68 20.74 -1.09
C ILE A 69 -5.67 21.32 0.35
N LEU A 70 -5.45 20.49 1.36
CA LEU A 70 -5.46 20.92 2.76
C LEU A 70 -4.27 21.79 3.15
N SER A 71 -3.12 21.61 2.50
CA SER A 71 -1.95 22.50 2.68
C SER A 71 -2.15 23.89 2.07
N GLY A 72 -3.26 24.13 1.34
CA GLY A 72 -3.53 25.39 0.67
C GLY A 72 -2.64 25.65 -0.55
N THR A 73 -1.87 24.66 -1.01
CA THR A 73 -0.97 24.78 -2.16
C THR A 73 -1.72 24.82 -3.49
N LEU A 74 -2.85 24.11 -3.59
CA LEU A 74 -3.68 24.09 -4.80
C LEU A 74 -4.80 25.13 -4.78
N VAL A 75 -5.57 25.20 -3.69
CA VAL A 75 -6.73 26.08 -3.57
C VAL A 75 -6.87 26.56 -2.11
N PRO A 76 -6.98 27.86 -1.84
CA PRO A 76 -7.32 28.35 -0.50
C PRO A 76 -8.79 27.99 -0.19
N LEU A 77 -9.03 27.27 0.90
CA LEU A 77 -10.34 26.76 1.28
C LEU A 77 -10.88 27.40 2.56
N ALA A 78 -12.18 27.67 2.59
CA ALA A 78 -12.90 28.00 3.80
C ALA A 78 -12.86 26.83 4.81
N GLU A 79 -12.76 27.12 6.11
CA GLU A 79 -12.57 26.13 7.18
C GLU A 79 -13.64 25.01 7.18
N LYS A 80 -14.91 25.34 6.89
CA LYS A 80 -15.99 24.34 6.80
C LYS A 80 -15.78 23.33 5.67
N MET A 81 -15.17 23.74 4.55
CA MET A 81 -14.90 22.84 3.42
C MET A 81 -13.69 21.93 3.69
N GLN A 82 -12.70 22.41 4.46
CA GLN A 82 -11.52 21.63 4.82
C GLN A 82 -11.89 20.35 5.58
N THR A 83 -12.85 20.43 6.51
CA THR A 83 -13.28 19.26 7.29
C THR A 83 -13.93 18.20 6.41
N THR A 84 -14.81 18.61 5.48
CA THR A 84 -15.48 17.68 4.55
C THR A 84 -14.50 17.04 3.58
N ILE A 85 -13.56 17.82 3.04
CA ILE A 85 -12.53 17.33 2.12
C ILE A 85 -11.59 16.39 2.85
N PHE A 86 -11.16 16.73 4.06
CA PHE A 86 -10.35 15.85 4.90
C PHE A 86 -11.04 14.51 5.12
N PHE A 87 -12.32 14.53 5.54
CA PHE A 87 -13.05 13.30 5.79
C PHE A 87 -13.21 12.46 4.51
N ALA A 88 -13.69 13.06 3.42
CA ALA A 88 -13.89 12.34 2.16
C ALA A 88 -12.59 11.76 1.60
N GLY A 89 -11.51 12.55 1.63
CA GLY A 89 -10.19 12.17 1.14
C GLY A 89 -9.56 11.06 1.96
N TYR A 90 -9.49 11.20 3.29
CA TYR A 90 -8.89 10.19 4.16
C TYR A 90 -9.71 8.89 4.21
N VAL A 91 -11.05 8.98 4.26
CA VAL A 91 -11.90 7.78 4.21
C VAL A 91 -11.73 7.05 2.88
N GLY A 92 -11.69 7.79 1.77
CA GLY A 92 -11.42 7.23 0.44
C GLY A 92 -10.07 6.54 0.36
N HIS A 93 -9.01 7.19 0.85
CA HIS A 93 -7.67 6.61 0.96
C HIS A 93 -7.68 5.29 1.75
N ILE A 94 -8.24 5.32 2.98
CA ILE A 94 -8.29 4.17 3.89
C ILE A 94 -9.04 3.00 3.25
N PHE A 95 -10.22 3.26 2.68
CA PHE A 95 -11.04 2.24 2.04
C PHE A 95 -10.29 1.55 0.90
N LEU A 96 -9.68 2.33 0.01
CA LEU A 96 -8.93 1.82 -1.14
C LEU A 96 -7.66 1.07 -0.72
N ALA A 97 -6.92 1.58 0.27
CA ALA A 97 -5.70 0.95 0.78
C ALA A 97 -6.01 -0.39 1.45
N LEU A 98 -7.01 -0.44 2.32
CA LEU A 98 -7.40 -1.70 2.96
C LEU A 98 -7.97 -2.70 1.97
N ALA A 99 -8.71 -2.24 0.96
CA ALA A 99 -9.17 -3.10 -0.10
C ALA A 99 -7.99 -3.75 -0.84
N ALA A 100 -6.96 -2.96 -1.17
CA ALA A 100 -5.72 -3.46 -1.76
C ALA A 100 -5.02 -4.48 -0.84
N TYR A 101 -4.78 -4.14 0.43
CA TYR A 101 -4.09 -5.04 1.37
C TYR A 101 -4.87 -6.34 1.61
N THR A 102 -6.20 -6.28 1.63
CA THR A 102 -7.04 -7.48 1.76
C THR A 102 -6.92 -8.36 0.52
N ILE A 103 -6.94 -7.78 -0.69
CA ILE A 103 -6.73 -8.54 -1.92
C ILE A 103 -5.35 -9.21 -1.92
N LEU A 104 -4.30 -8.50 -1.48
CA LEU A 104 -2.97 -9.09 -1.33
C LEU A 104 -2.96 -10.25 -0.35
N LEU A 105 -3.59 -10.09 0.81
CA LEU A 105 -3.69 -11.15 1.81
C LEU A 105 -4.37 -12.40 1.23
N VAL A 106 -5.51 -12.21 0.56
CA VAL A 106 -6.32 -13.26 -0.07
C VAL A 106 -5.53 -14.03 -1.13
N ILE A 107 -4.84 -13.33 -2.03
CA ILE A 107 -4.03 -13.97 -3.08
C ILE A 107 -2.86 -14.74 -2.45
N THR A 108 -2.17 -14.12 -1.50
CA THR A 108 -0.95 -14.69 -0.92
C THR A 108 -1.24 -15.92 -0.06
N HIS A 109 -2.37 -15.95 0.65
CA HIS A 109 -2.81 -17.10 1.45
C HIS A 109 -3.76 -18.05 0.71
N LYS A 110 -4.02 -17.79 -0.58
CA LYS A 110 -4.92 -18.59 -1.43
C LYS A 110 -6.30 -18.81 -0.80
N ILE A 111 -6.88 -17.75 -0.25
CA ILE A 111 -8.23 -17.81 0.34
C ILE A 111 -9.24 -17.79 -0.81
N GLU A 112 -9.94 -18.90 -1.03
CA GLU A 112 -10.90 -19.03 -2.15
C GLU A 112 -12.36 -18.76 -1.73
N ASP A 113 -12.67 -18.93 -0.45
CA ASP A 113 -14.04 -18.77 0.05
C ASP A 113 -14.46 -17.30 0.09
N LYS A 114 -15.39 -16.93 -0.79
CA LYS A 114 -15.97 -15.58 -0.89
C LYS A 114 -16.61 -15.10 0.41
N ARG A 115 -17.16 -16.02 1.22
CA ARG A 115 -17.77 -15.70 2.52
C ARG A 115 -16.72 -15.21 3.50
N VAL A 116 -15.55 -15.86 3.52
CA VAL A 116 -14.41 -15.44 4.36
C VAL A 116 -13.88 -14.09 3.91
N ILE A 117 -13.74 -13.88 2.59
CA ILE A 117 -13.29 -12.58 2.05
C ILE A 117 -14.28 -11.47 2.43
N ALA A 118 -15.58 -11.70 2.26
CA ALA A 118 -16.62 -10.74 2.64
C ALA A 118 -16.62 -10.48 4.16
N LEU A 119 -16.42 -11.51 4.98
CA LEU A 119 -16.31 -11.39 6.43
C LEU A 119 -15.11 -10.54 6.84
N ILE A 120 -13.94 -10.74 6.22
CA ILE A 120 -12.75 -9.92 6.47
C ILE A 120 -13.07 -8.45 6.18
N PHE A 121 -13.61 -8.13 5.00
CA PHE A 121 -14.00 -6.76 4.66
C PHE A 121 -15.06 -6.18 5.62
N ALA A 122 -16.08 -6.97 5.94
CA ALA A 122 -17.17 -6.57 6.84
C ALA A 122 -16.70 -6.35 8.28
N LEU A 123 -15.58 -6.97 8.70
CA LEU A 123 -14.99 -6.75 10.01
C LEU A 123 -14.08 -5.51 10.01
N LEU A 124 -13.31 -5.30 8.95
CA LEU A 124 -12.34 -4.20 8.86
C LEU A 124 -13.00 -2.82 8.81
N LEU A 125 -14.11 -2.67 8.08
CA LEU A 125 -14.76 -1.36 7.88
C LEU A 125 -15.41 -0.80 9.16
N PRO A 126 -16.26 -1.55 9.88
CA PRO A 126 -16.80 -1.09 11.16
C PRO A 126 -15.73 -0.88 12.21
N ALA A 127 -14.69 -1.74 12.25
CA ALA A 127 -13.59 -1.59 13.20
C ALA A 127 -12.85 -0.24 13.03
N LEU A 128 -12.79 0.30 11.80
CA LEU A 128 -12.27 1.63 11.55
C LEU A 128 -13.26 2.74 11.91
N LEU A 129 -14.51 2.62 11.45
CA LEU A 129 -15.51 3.68 11.60
C LEU A 129 -15.94 3.88 13.06
N LEU A 130 -15.90 2.82 13.87
CA LEU A 130 -16.24 2.84 15.28
C LEU A 130 -15.04 3.14 16.19
N SER A 131 -13.83 3.27 15.63
CA SER A 131 -12.63 3.56 16.41
C SER A 131 -12.61 5.00 16.90
N GLY A 132 -12.14 5.21 18.13
CA GLY A 132 -11.86 6.54 18.66
C GLY A 132 -10.74 7.28 17.91
N SER A 133 -9.95 6.58 17.09
CA SER A 133 -8.95 7.19 16.20
C SER A 133 -8.79 6.38 14.91
N TYR A 134 -9.39 6.90 13.83
CA TYR A 134 -9.29 6.30 12.48
C TYR A 134 -7.83 6.09 12.05
N PHE A 135 -6.95 7.04 12.39
CA PHE A 135 -5.52 7.00 12.08
C PHE A 135 -4.84 5.80 12.74
N ILE A 136 -4.95 5.68 14.08
CA ILE A 136 -4.30 4.59 14.83
C ILE A 136 -4.82 3.23 14.36
N SER A 137 -6.13 3.10 14.19
CA SER A 137 -6.74 1.85 13.75
C SER A 137 -6.33 1.47 12.33
N PHE A 138 -6.27 2.43 11.40
CA PHE A 138 -5.84 2.16 10.02
C PHE A 138 -4.42 1.62 9.95
N TYR A 139 -3.46 2.29 10.60
CA TYR A 139 -2.07 1.83 10.57
C TYR A 139 -1.89 0.50 11.31
N THR A 140 -2.58 0.30 12.44
CA THR A 140 -2.54 -0.99 13.18
C THR A 140 -3.06 -2.14 12.33
N ILE A 141 -4.23 -1.98 11.70
CA ILE A 141 -4.81 -2.98 10.81
C ILE A 141 -3.88 -3.24 9.62
N SER A 142 -3.33 -2.19 9.02
CA SER A 142 -2.42 -2.29 7.88
C SER A 142 -1.14 -3.06 8.23
N ILE A 143 -0.56 -2.82 9.42
CA ILE A 143 0.58 -3.59 9.93
C ILE A 143 0.23 -5.08 10.06
N ILE A 144 -0.95 -5.40 10.60
CA ILE A 144 -1.38 -6.80 10.77
C ILE A 144 -1.53 -7.48 9.40
N LEU A 145 -2.30 -6.88 8.48
CA LEU A 145 -2.54 -7.44 7.15
C LEU A 145 -1.23 -7.60 6.36
N LEU A 146 -0.41 -6.56 6.32
CA LEU A 146 0.88 -6.58 5.62
C LEU A 146 1.89 -7.48 6.33
N GLY A 147 1.81 -7.65 7.65
CA GLY A 147 2.62 -8.60 8.40
C GLY A 147 2.38 -10.04 7.96
N PHE A 148 1.11 -10.44 7.79
CA PHE A 148 0.78 -11.75 7.22
C PHE A 148 1.27 -11.89 5.77
N VAL A 149 1.08 -10.87 4.92
CA VAL A 149 1.58 -10.87 3.54
C VAL A 149 3.11 -11.02 3.52
N THR A 150 3.82 -10.25 4.34
CA THR A 150 5.28 -10.28 4.48
C THR A 150 5.76 -11.65 4.94
N PHE A 151 5.11 -12.25 5.93
CA PHE A 151 5.46 -13.57 6.44
C PHE A 151 5.31 -14.66 5.38
N ALA A 152 4.24 -14.63 4.59
CA ALA A 152 4.07 -15.57 3.49
C ALA A 152 5.13 -15.39 2.38
N TYR A 153 5.52 -14.15 2.05
CA TYR A 153 6.63 -13.92 1.13
C TYR A 153 8.00 -14.27 1.71
N PHE A 154 8.18 -14.17 3.02
CA PHE A 154 9.37 -14.69 3.71
C PHE A 154 9.48 -16.21 3.57
N GLN A 155 8.38 -16.94 3.79
CA GLN A 155 8.35 -18.39 3.55
C GLN A 155 8.66 -18.73 2.09
N ASN A 156 8.05 -18.00 1.14
CA ASN A 156 8.34 -18.17 -0.28
C ASN A 156 9.82 -17.88 -0.61
N PHE A 157 10.43 -16.87 0.00
CA PHE A 157 11.85 -16.59 -0.15
C PHE A 157 12.72 -17.74 0.38
N ARG A 158 12.40 -18.30 1.55
CA ARG A 158 13.11 -19.47 2.09
C ARG A 158 12.98 -20.72 1.22
N ASN A 159 11.87 -20.88 0.50
CA ASN A 159 11.61 -22.04 -0.34
C ASN A 159 12.24 -21.92 -1.73
N VAL A 160 12.17 -20.72 -2.34
CA VAL A 160 12.63 -20.50 -3.73
C VAL A 160 14.09 -20.00 -3.77
N CYS A 161 14.56 -19.33 -2.72
CA CYS A 161 15.92 -18.77 -2.58
C CYS A 161 16.40 -17.93 -3.79
N SER A 162 15.47 -17.32 -4.53
CA SER A 162 15.82 -16.48 -5.67
C SER A 162 15.98 -15.02 -5.26
N ALA A 163 16.82 -14.28 -5.98
CA ALA A 163 16.96 -12.85 -5.75
C ALA A 163 15.65 -12.08 -5.98
N SER A 164 14.81 -12.51 -6.93
CA SER A 164 13.48 -11.92 -7.14
C SER A 164 12.56 -12.17 -5.94
N SER A 165 12.53 -13.39 -5.38
CA SER A 165 11.76 -13.66 -4.16
C SER A 165 12.26 -12.88 -2.95
N CYS A 166 13.57 -12.64 -2.85
CA CYS A 166 14.17 -11.79 -1.81
C CYS A 166 13.67 -10.35 -1.93
N LEU A 167 13.69 -9.78 -3.15
CA LEU A 167 13.23 -8.41 -3.39
C LEU A 167 11.74 -8.23 -3.10
N VAL A 168 10.89 -9.20 -3.45
CA VAL A 168 9.46 -9.13 -3.12
C VAL A 168 9.24 -9.19 -1.61
N PHE A 169 9.93 -10.08 -0.90
CA PHE A 169 9.90 -10.13 0.56
C PHE A 169 10.35 -8.80 1.17
N LEU A 170 11.51 -8.28 0.74
CA LEU A 170 12.05 -7.02 1.23
C LEU A 170 11.10 -5.85 0.98
N ALA A 171 10.47 -5.79 -0.20
CA ALA A 171 9.48 -4.76 -0.51
C ALA A 171 8.29 -4.79 0.47
N PHE A 172 7.70 -5.96 0.74
CA PHE A 172 6.60 -6.05 1.71
C PHE A 172 7.05 -5.82 3.17
N ALA A 173 8.26 -6.23 3.53
CA ALA A 173 8.84 -5.95 4.84
C ALA A 173 9.03 -4.44 5.07
N LEU A 174 9.58 -3.73 4.07
CA LEU A 174 9.70 -2.26 4.10
C LEU A 174 8.32 -1.59 4.14
N LEU A 175 7.35 -2.09 3.38
CA LEU A 175 5.99 -1.53 3.39
C LEU A 175 5.32 -1.73 4.76
N THR A 176 5.52 -2.87 5.41
CA THR A 176 5.03 -3.12 6.77
C THR A 176 5.72 -2.20 7.79
N LEU A 177 7.03 -2.05 7.66
CA LEU A 177 7.84 -1.16 8.50
C LEU A 177 7.37 0.30 8.36
N SER A 178 7.03 0.75 7.15
CA SER A 178 6.53 2.11 6.96
C SER A 178 5.22 2.35 7.72
N GLN A 179 4.30 1.38 7.73
CA GLN A 179 3.06 1.48 8.51
C GLN A 179 3.34 1.55 10.01
N ALA A 180 4.32 0.79 10.52
CA ALA A 180 4.76 0.88 11.91
C ALA A 180 5.36 2.24 12.25
N GLN A 181 6.17 2.82 11.35
CA GLN A 181 6.71 4.17 11.52
C GLN A 181 5.60 5.23 11.55
N PHE A 182 4.60 5.14 10.67
CA PHE A 182 3.45 6.05 10.71
C PHE A 182 2.66 5.94 12.02
N LEU A 183 2.51 4.73 12.57
CA LEU A 183 1.90 4.54 13.89
C LEU A 183 2.70 5.23 15.02
N MET A 184 4.04 5.24 14.91
CA MET A 184 4.94 5.89 15.87
C MET A 184 5.01 7.41 15.73
N GLN A 185 4.32 8.02 14.77
CA GLN A 185 4.32 9.47 14.55
C GLN A 185 4.00 10.28 15.82
N ARG A 186 3.18 9.75 16.73
CA ARG A 186 2.87 10.41 18.01
C ARG A 186 4.10 10.67 18.89
N MET A 187 5.17 9.89 18.69
CA MET A 187 6.44 10.04 19.41
C MET A 187 7.36 11.12 18.81
N GLY A 188 7.08 11.57 17.58
CA GLY A 188 7.84 12.63 16.92
C GLY A 188 7.69 12.64 15.40
N ASP A 189 7.79 13.82 14.81
CA ASP A 189 7.63 14.07 13.38
C ASP A 189 8.62 13.29 12.48
N ILE A 190 9.79 12.94 13.03
CA ILE A 190 10.81 12.18 12.30
C ILE A 190 10.29 10.82 11.82
N TRP A 191 9.37 10.21 12.58
CA TRP A 191 8.76 8.93 12.22
C TRP A 191 7.83 9.05 11.01
N TYR A 192 7.16 10.19 10.85
CA TYR A 192 6.33 10.46 9.66
C TYR A 192 7.18 10.60 8.40
N ILE A 193 8.31 11.31 8.50
CA ILE A 193 9.26 11.47 7.40
C ILE A 193 9.88 10.12 7.03
N ALA A 194 10.34 9.37 8.04
CA ALA A 194 10.91 8.03 7.86
C ALA A 194 9.90 7.05 7.23
N GLY A 195 8.63 7.11 7.65
CA GLY A 195 7.52 6.35 7.06
C GLY A 195 7.37 6.60 5.57
N ASN A 196 7.32 7.88 5.16
CA ASN A 196 7.21 8.25 3.75
C ASN A 196 8.40 7.74 2.91
N ILE A 197 9.63 7.92 3.40
CA ILE A 197 10.84 7.47 2.70
C ILE A 197 10.88 5.94 2.58
N THR A 198 10.61 5.23 3.69
CA THR A 198 10.61 3.76 3.75
C THR A 198 9.53 3.18 2.83
N GLN A 199 8.35 3.82 2.79
CA GLN A 199 7.27 3.43 1.89
C GLN A 199 7.64 3.61 0.41
N ALA A 200 8.23 4.75 0.03
CA ALA A 200 8.71 4.97 -1.33
C ALA A 200 9.78 3.93 -1.73
N ALA A 201 10.72 3.63 -0.82
CA ALA A 201 11.73 2.60 -1.01
C ALA A 201 11.11 1.20 -1.19
N ALA A 202 10.03 0.88 -0.46
CA ALA A 202 9.29 -0.36 -0.61
C ALA A 202 8.72 -0.51 -2.04
N PHE A 203 8.09 0.54 -2.58
CA PHE A 203 7.51 0.50 -3.93
C PHE A 203 8.56 0.45 -5.03
N LEU A 204 9.68 1.17 -4.88
CA LEU A 204 10.82 1.05 -5.78
C LEU A 204 11.39 -0.37 -5.78
N THR A 205 11.53 -0.98 -4.60
CA THR A 205 12.00 -2.37 -4.46
C THR A 205 11.04 -3.33 -5.14
N MET A 206 9.72 -3.13 -4.99
CA MET A 206 8.69 -3.92 -5.67
C MET A 206 8.78 -3.80 -7.19
N LEU A 207 8.99 -2.59 -7.70
CA LEU A 207 9.16 -2.33 -9.13
C LEU A 207 10.37 -3.07 -9.69
N ILE A 208 11.51 -2.99 -9.00
CA ILE A 208 12.74 -3.71 -9.38
C ILE A 208 12.49 -5.22 -9.37
N ALA A 209 11.78 -5.73 -8.36
CA ALA A 209 11.45 -7.16 -8.26
C ALA A 209 10.63 -7.64 -9.47
N LEU A 210 9.57 -6.93 -9.84
CA LEU A 210 8.73 -7.29 -10.99
C LEU A 210 9.45 -7.11 -12.33
N ALA A 211 10.21 -6.02 -12.48
CA ALA A 211 11.01 -5.79 -13.68
C ALA A 211 12.01 -6.93 -13.90
N ARG A 212 12.66 -7.40 -12.84
CA ARG A 212 13.58 -8.54 -12.90
C ARG A 212 12.88 -9.85 -13.30
N VAL A 213 11.67 -10.10 -12.81
CA VAL A 213 10.86 -11.27 -13.21
C VAL A 213 10.51 -11.24 -14.70
N LEU A 214 10.34 -10.06 -15.29
CA LEU A 214 10.10 -9.88 -16.73
C LEU A 214 11.38 -10.01 -17.57
N ILE A 215 12.49 -9.45 -17.09
CA ILE A 215 13.74 -9.37 -17.84
C ILE A 215 14.48 -10.71 -17.85
N VAL A 216 14.52 -11.44 -16.73
CA VAL A 216 15.22 -12.73 -16.64
C VAL A 216 14.43 -13.75 -17.47
N PRO A 217 14.86 -14.08 -18.70
CA PRO A 217 14.11 -14.95 -19.58
C PRO A 217 14.23 -16.38 -19.06
N ARG A 218 13.33 -17.24 -19.55
CA ARG A 218 13.13 -18.67 -19.30
C ARG A 218 14.38 -19.58 -19.52
N ALA A 219 15.60 -19.20 -19.15
CA ALA A 219 16.80 -20.01 -19.32
C ALA A 219 16.77 -21.31 -18.48
N ASN A 220 16.06 -21.32 -17.34
CA ASN A 220 15.99 -22.49 -16.44
C ASN A 220 14.69 -23.31 -16.51
N ARG A 221 13.70 -22.96 -17.35
CA ARG A 221 12.42 -23.71 -17.40
C ARG A 221 12.48 -25.05 -18.15
N LYS A 222 13.61 -25.39 -18.79
CA LYS A 222 13.80 -26.67 -19.49
C LYS A 222 14.41 -27.79 -18.61
N SER A 223 14.80 -27.53 -17.36
CA SER A 223 15.51 -28.53 -16.53
C SER A 223 14.62 -29.37 -15.60
N HIS A 224 13.32 -29.09 -15.47
CA HIS A 224 12.39 -29.85 -14.60
C HIS A 224 11.30 -30.60 -15.36
N LYS A 225 11.51 -30.83 -16.66
CA LYS A 225 10.79 -31.85 -17.42
C LYS A 225 11.79 -32.88 -17.94
N LYS A 226 12.37 -33.64 -17.03
CA LYS A 226 12.95 -34.97 -17.30
C LYS A 226 12.60 -35.85 -16.11
#